data_AF-A0A7U6KMV3-F1
#
_entry.id   AF-A0A7U6KMV3-F1
#
_cell.length_a   1.000
_cell.length_b   1.000
_cell.length_c   1.000
_cell.angle_alpha   90.00
_cell.angle_beta   90.00
_cell.angle_gamma   90.00
#
_symmetry.space_group_name_H-M   'P 1'
#
loop_
_entity.id
_entity.type
_entity.pdbx_description
1 polymer ?
#
loop_
_entity_poly.entity_id
_entity_poly.type
_entity_poly.pdbx_seq_one_letter_code
_entity_poly.pdbx_strand_id
1 'polypeptide(L)'
;MLAIVLDPAVLITTFDPRSLIYFFDMIGIIACSVSGTILAKHKNFDVFGCLLVSIVTAIGGGTVRDVILDRHPLFWMVDMSYLTLITISSPSHADIFSSKLKTR
;
A
#
# COMPACT_ATOMS: atom_id res chain seq x y z
N MET A 1 26.31 2.03 -18.16
CA MET A 1 25.78 1.56 -16.86
C MET A 1 26.55 2.11 -15.66
N LEU A 2 27.85 2.49 -15.77
CA LEU A 2 28.62 3.07 -14.64
C LEU A 2 28.65 4.61 -14.57
N ALA A 3 28.19 5.33 -15.61
CA ALA A 3 28.24 6.80 -15.69
C ALA A 3 27.05 7.53 -15.03
N ILE A 4 26.05 6.81 -14.52
CA ILE A 4 24.84 7.41 -13.91
C ILE A 4 25.08 7.81 -12.44
N VAL A 5 26.11 7.25 -11.78
CA VAL A 5 26.34 7.43 -10.34
C VAL A 5 27.16 8.67 -9.99
N LEU A 6 27.85 9.30 -10.95
CA LEU A 6 28.79 10.41 -10.70
C LEU A 6 28.33 11.80 -11.19
N ASP A 7 27.05 11.97 -11.50
CA ASP A 7 26.47 13.28 -11.81
C ASP A 7 25.92 13.90 -10.51
N PRO A 8 26.54 14.97 -9.96
CA PRO A 8 26.08 15.59 -8.71
C PRO A 8 24.66 16.17 -8.84
N ALA A 9 24.23 16.49 -10.06
CA ALA A 9 22.85 16.88 -10.35
C ALA A 9 21.88 15.71 -10.14
N VAL A 10 22.19 14.50 -10.62
CA VAL A 10 21.36 13.29 -10.47
C VAL A 10 21.25 12.87 -9.00
N LEU A 11 22.32 13.02 -8.23
CA LEU A 11 22.30 12.76 -6.79
C LEU A 11 21.35 13.73 -6.07
N ILE A 12 21.33 15.01 -6.45
CA ILE A 12 20.42 16.00 -5.85
C ILE A 12 18.95 15.78 -6.28
N THR A 13 18.66 15.34 -7.52
CA THR A 13 17.26 15.01 -7.94
C THR A 13 16.77 13.63 -7.47
N THR A 14 17.64 12.64 -7.24
CA THR A 14 17.22 11.34 -6.68
C THR A 14 17.01 11.41 -5.16
N PHE A 15 17.74 12.29 -4.47
CA PHE A 15 17.54 12.62 -3.06
C PHE A 15 16.61 13.85 -2.85
N ASP A 16 15.72 14.13 -3.79
CA ASP A 16 14.64 15.08 -3.56
C ASP A 16 13.71 14.53 -2.45
N PRO A 17 13.46 15.27 -1.35
CA PRO A 17 12.68 14.78 -0.22
C PRO A 17 11.27 14.33 -0.62
N ARG A 18 10.70 14.91 -1.68
CA ARG A 18 9.39 14.51 -2.23
C ARG A 18 9.39 13.09 -2.83
N SER A 19 10.45 12.73 -3.55
CA SER A 19 10.58 11.40 -4.18
C SER A 19 10.69 10.30 -3.13
N LEU A 20 11.50 10.57 -2.08
CA LEU A 20 11.70 9.64 -0.99
C LEU A 20 10.41 9.42 -0.20
N ILE A 21 9.66 10.48 0.11
CA ILE A 21 8.36 10.38 0.78
C ILE A 21 7.39 9.54 -0.05
N TYR A 22 7.32 9.75 -1.38
CA TYR A 22 6.44 8.98 -2.26
C TYR A 22 6.79 7.48 -2.27
N PHE A 23 8.08 7.15 -2.33
CA PHE A 23 8.54 5.76 -2.33
C PHE A 23 8.24 5.04 -1.01
N PHE A 24 8.48 5.69 0.12
CA PHE A 24 8.12 5.16 1.43
C PHE A 24 6.61 5.01 1.61
N ASP A 25 5.82 5.91 1.03
CA ASP A 25 4.36 5.83 1.07
C ASP A 25 3.84 4.61 0.31
N MET A 26 4.35 4.36 -0.90
CA MET A 26 4.03 3.15 -1.69
C MET A 26 4.36 1.86 -0.92
N ILE A 27 5.55 1.78 -0.32
CA ILE A 27 5.97 0.61 0.48
C ILE A 27 5.08 0.44 1.72
N GLY A 28 4.78 1.54 2.41
CA GLY A 28 3.93 1.54 3.59
C GLY A 28 2.52 1.03 3.31
N ILE A 29 1.94 1.46 2.18
CA ILE A 29 0.60 1.05 1.73
C ILE A 29 0.57 -0.45 1.40
N ILE A 30 1.57 -0.96 0.69
CA ILE A 30 1.68 -2.38 0.36
C ILE A 30 1.81 -3.22 1.65
N ALA A 31 2.73 -2.85 2.54
CA ALA A 31 2.95 -3.55 3.80
C ALA A 31 1.70 -3.55 4.70
N CYS A 32 1.02 -2.41 4.80
CA CYS A 32 -0.22 -2.28 5.57
C CYS A 32 -1.37 -3.11 4.97
N SER A 33 -1.55 -3.07 3.65
CA SER A 33 -2.58 -3.86 2.95
C SER A 33 -2.41 -5.36 3.18
N VAL A 34 -1.17 -5.85 3.07
CA VAL A 34 -0.84 -7.27 3.31
C VAL A 34 -1.12 -7.66 4.77
N SER A 35 -0.71 -6.82 5.73
CA SER A 35 -0.97 -7.06 7.16
C SER A 35 -2.47 -7.12 7.47
N GLY A 36 -3.25 -6.16 6.94
CA GLY A 36 -4.71 -6.13 7.08
C GLY A 36 -5.37 -7.39 6.51
N THR A 37 -4.91 -7.86 5.35
CA THR A 37 -5.42 -9.09 4.74
C THR A 37 -5.17 -10.31 5.62
N ILE A 38 -3.96 -10.43 6.19
CA ILE A 38 -3.60 -11.54 7.08
C ILE A 38 -4.46 -11.51 8.35
N LEU A 39 -4.68 -10.33 8.94
CA LEU A 39 -5.53 -10.18 10.11
C LEU A 39 -6.98 -10.58 9.82
N ALA A 40 -7.51 -10.18 8.67
CA ALA A 40 -8.87 -10.50 8.27
C ALA A 40 -9.09 -12.00 8.06
N LYS A 41 -8.10 -12.69 7.45
CA LYS A 41 -8.09 -14.15 7.32
C LYS A 41 -8.08 -14.84 8.68
N HIS A 42 -7.28 -14.36 9.63
CA HIS A 42 -7.24 -14.90 10.98
C HIS A 42 -8.59 -14.78 11.71
N LYS A 43 -9.41 -13.80 11.32
CA LYS A 43 -10.78 -13.61 11.82
C LYS A 43 -11.85 -14.34 11.00
N ASN A 44 -11.46 -15.17 10.02
CA ASN A 44 -12.35 -15.91 9.13
C ASN A 44 -13.34 -14.99 8.36
N PHE A 45 -12.91 -13.78 8.00
CA PHE A 45 -13.71 -12.94 7.12
C PHE A 45 -13.70 -13.46 5.69
N ASP A 46 -14.82 -13.30 4.99
CA ASP A 46 -14.93 -13.60 3.56
C ASP A 46 -13.99 -12.70 2.73
N VAL A 47 -13.84 -13.00 1.45
CA VAL A 47 -12.95 -12.31 0.50
C VAL A 47 -13.26 -10.81 0.43
N PHE A 48 -14.54 -10.45 0.46
CA PHE A 48 -14.98 -9.06 0.52
C PHE A 48 -14.60 -8.40 1.85
N GLY A 49 -14.73 -9.11 2.97
CA GLY A 49 -14.34 -8.63 4.28
C GLY A 49 -12.81 -8.45 4.40
N CYS A 50 -12.03 -9.37 3.82
CA CYS A 50 -10.59 -9.23 3.71
C CYS A 50 -10.21 -7.97 2.92
N LEU A 51 -10.85 -7.75 1.78
CA LEU A 51 -10.61 -6.55 0.97
C LEU A 51 -10.91 -5.25 1.74
N LEU A 52 -12.05 -5.20 2.43
CA LEU A 52 -12.43 -4.03 3.23
C LEU A 52 -11.44 -3.75 4.37
N VAL A 53 -11.00 -4.78 5.10
CA VAL A 53 -10.03 -4.62 6.19
C VAL A 53 -8.68 -4.16 5.66
N SER A 54 -8.24 -4.66 4.50
CA SER A 54 -7.01 -4.23 3.85
C SER A 54 -7.07 -2.78 3.38
N ILE A 55 -8.20 -2.37 2.79
CA ILE A 55 -8.47 -0.97 2.41
C ILE A 55 -8.44 -0.06 3.63
N VAL A 56 -9.17 -0.42 4.69
CA VAL A 56 -9.23 0.43 5.89
C VAL A 56 -7.88 0.53 6.60
N THR A 57 -7.09 -0.55 6.59
CA THR A 57 -5.74 -0.57 7.20
C THR A 57 -4.76 0.28 6.41
N ALA A 58 -4.73 0.13 5.07
CA ALA A 58 -3.83 0.88 4.21
C ALA A 58 -4.18 2.38 4.16
N ILE A 59 -5.47 2.71 4.05
CA ILE A 59 -5.94 4.11 4.00
C ILE A 59 -5.88 4.75 5.39
N GLY A 60 -6.20 4.01 6.45
CA GLY A 60 -6.27 4.53 7.81
C GLY A 60 -4.97 5.14 8.28
N GLY A 61 -3.83 4.46 8.09
CA GLY A 61 -2.52 4.98 8.48
C GLY A 61 -2.12 6.26 7.74
N GLY A 62 -2.26 6.27 6.41
CA GLY A 62 -1.97 7.45 5.59
C GLY A 62 -2.90 8.62 5.87
N THR A 63 -4.19 8.34 6.11
CA THR A 63 -5.19 9.37 6.45
C THR A 63 -4.92 9.99 7.80
N VAL A 64 -4.58 9.18 8.82
CA VAL A 64 -4.22 9.69 10.15
C VAL A 64 -3.00 10.62 10.07
N ARG A 65 -1.96 10.24 9.32
CA ARG A 65 -0.79 11.10 9.09
C ARG A 65 -1.17 12.40 8.38
N ASP A 66 -1.98 12.32 7.33
CA ASP A 66 -2.38 13.48 6.55
C ASP A 66 -3.25 14.45 7.38
N VAL A 67 -4.13 13.93 8.25
CA VAL A 67 -4.93 14.74 9.18
C VAL A 67 -4.06 15.42 10.24
N ILE A 68 -3.08 14.72 10.81
CA ILE A 68 -2.15 15.30 11.80
C ILE A 68 -1.31 16.42 11.17
N LEU A 69 -0.98 16.30 9.89
CA LEU A 69 -0.21 17.29 9.13
C LEU A 69 -1.10 18.37 8.48
N ASP A 70 -2.41 18.38 8.77
CA ASP A 70 -3.43 19.27 8.19
C ASP A 70 -3.41 19.31 6.65
N ARG A 71 -3.04 18.17 6.04
CA ARG A 71 -2.84 18.03 4.61
C ARG A 71 -4.15 17.62 3.94
N HIS A 72 -4.81 18.60 3.35
CA HIS A 72 -6.02 18.41 2.53
C HIS A 72 -5.71 18.75 1.06
N PRO A 73 -6.24 18.02 0.07
CA PRO A 73 -7.06 16.79 0.15
C PRO A 73 -6.26 15.50 0.46
N LEU A 74 -6.94 14.49 1.01
CA LEU A 74 -6.35 13.19 1.38
C LEU A 74 -5.76 12.46 0.17
N PHE A 75 -4.62 11.79 0.36
CA PHE A 75 -3.87 11.14 -0.72
C PHE A 75 -4.72 10.16 -1.59
N TRP A 76 -5.62 9.39 -0.98
CA TRP A 76 -6.46 8.41 -1.67
C TRP A 76 -7.66 9.03 -2.41
N MET A 77 -8.03 10.28 -2.10
CA MET A 77 -9.05 11.03 -2.85
C MET A 77 -8.45 11.76 -4.05
N VAL A 78 -7.16 12.08 -3.99
CA VAL A 78 -6.45 12.76 -5.07
C VAL A 78 -6.19 11.81 -6.24
N ASP A 79 -5.82 10.56 -5.94
CA ASP A 79 -5.43 9.60 -6.97
C ASP A 79 -6.03 8.21 -6.73
N MET A 80 -6.83 7.77 -7.70
CA MET A 80 -7.47 6.44 -7.69
C MET A 80 -6.45 5.29 -7.78
N SER A 81 -5.20 5.58 -8.19
CA SER A 81 -4.13 4.59 -8.29
C SER A 81 -3.77 3.96 -6.94
N TYR A 82 -3.97 4.68 -5.83
CA TYR A 82 -3.77 4.12 -4.49
C TYR A 82 -4.81 3.05 -4.17
N LEU A 83 -6.06 3.27 -4.57
CA LEU A 83 -7.14 2.32 -4.36
C LEU A 83 -6.93 1.04 -5.17
N THR A 84 -6.47 1.17 -6.43
CA THR A 84 -6.14 0.04 -7.30
C THR A 84 -4.92 -0.73 -6.80
N LEU A 85 -3.89 -0.03 -6.31
CA LEU A 85 -2.73 -0.66 -5.68
C LEU A 85 -3.10 -1.49 -4.45
N ILE A 86 -4.01 -1.00 -3.60
CA ILE A 86 -4.46 -1.77 -2.45
C ILE A 86 -5.21 -3.02 -2.87
N THR A 87 -6.07 -2.94 -3.89
CA THR A 87 -6.81 -4.09 -4.42
C THR A 87 -5.90 -5.13 -5.05
N ILE A 88 -4.86 -4.69 -5.78
CA ILE A 88 -3.85 -5.57 -6.38
C ILE A 88 -2.95 -6.20 -5.30
N SER A 89 -2.54 -5.41 -4.31
CA SER A 89 -1.67 -5.85 -3.22
C SER A 89 -2.38 -6.78 -2.24
N SER A 90 -3.71 -6.69 -2.11
CA SER A 90 -4.49 -7.60 -1.29
C SER A 90 -4.50 -8.99 -1.96
N PRO A 91 -3.88 -10.02 -1.35
CA PRO A 91 -3.78 -11.35 -1.95
C PRO A 91 -5.14 -12.10 -2.04
N SER A 92 -6.26 -11.44 -1.73
CA SER A 92 -7.63 -11.96 -1.79
C SER A 92 -7.98 -12.77 -3.04
N HIS A 93 -7.40 -12.45 -4.21
CA HIS A 93 -7.60 -13.23 -5.44
C HIS A 93 -6.85 -14.59 -5.45
N ALA A 94 -5.68 -14.67 -4.83
CA ALA A 94 -4.87 -15.89 -4.78
C ALA A 94 -5.33 -16.87 -3.67
N ASP A 95 -5.89 -16.35 -2.58
CA ASP A 95 -6.26 -17.16 -1.41
C ASP A 95 -7.55 -17.97 -1.59
N ILE A 96 -8.49 -17.47 -2.40
CA ILE A 96 -9.70 -18.21 -2.84
C ILE A 96 -9.32 -19.58 -3.43
N PHE A 97 -8.17 -19.64 -4.10
CA PHE A 97 -7.68 -20.85 -4.76
C PHE A 97 -6.93 -21.76 -3.78
N SER A 98 -6.21 -21.19 -2.80
CA SER A 98 -5.49 -21.94 -1.77
C SER A 98 -6.42 -22.65 -0.78
N SER A 99 -7.55 -22.04 -0.41
CA SER A 99 -8.55 -22.67 0.48
C SER A 99 -9.21 -23.91 -0.13
N LYS A 100 -9.23 -24.02 -1.47
CA LYS A 100 -9.76 -25.21 -2.18
C LYS A 100 -8.79 -26.40 -2.16
N LEU A 101 -7.50 -26.19 -1.88
CA LEU A 101 -6.47 -27.25 -1.91
C LEU A 101 -6.15 -27.84 -0.53
N LYS A 102 -6.49 -27.17 0.57
CA LYS A 102 -6.21 -27.67 1.94
C LYS A 102 -7.32 -28.52 2.56
N THR A 103 -8.36 -28.87 1.79
CA THR A 103 -9.49 -29.70 2.25
C THR A 103 -9.63 -30.99 1.44
N ARG A 104 -8.50 -31.59 1.05
CA ARG A 104 -8.38 -33.03 0.78
C ARG A 104 -7.16 -33.57 1.49
#